data_AF-A0A2G9TUX2-F1
#
_entry.id   AF-A0A2G9TUX2-F1
#
_cell.length_a   1.000
_cell.length_b   1.000
_cell.length_c   1.000
_cell.angle_alpha   90.00
_cell.angle_beta   90.00
_cell.angle_gamma   90.00
#
_symmetry.space_group_name_H-M   'P 1'
#
loop_
_entity.id
_entity.type
_entity.pdbx_description
1 polymer ?
#
loop_
_entity_poly.entity_id
_entity_poly.type
_entity_poly.pdbx_seq_one_letter_code
_entity_poly.pdbx_strand_id
1 'polypeptide(L)'
;MSKMNYDCAAETSVMSWITQCQMQPSPMSYRGLGLGENLWQGDKNIDKVKAANESTASWFGALQSAGSYIGKDNTLGIYAYYLGATSYTQMVWQKTLSIGCGVVPCSNMALVGCHYKYMNMLGGTIYEMGNPCTTDADCKCIGCVCSKDEALCLVPPQTESQNSYWKN
;
A
#
# COMPACT_ATOMS: atom_id res chain seq x y z
N MET A 1 3.64 -12.47 -4.86
CA MET A 1 3.44 -11.08 -4.41
C MET A 1 4.33 -10.16 -5.22
N SER A 2 3.84 -9.02 -5.69
CA SER A 2 4.63 -8.06 -6.47
C SER A 2 5.56 -7.25 -5.57
N LYS A 3 6.76 -6.91 -6.05
CA LYS A 3 7.62 -5.90 -5.42
C LYS A 3 7.14 -4.51 -5.85
N MET A 4 6.84 -3.64 -4.89
CA MET A 4 6.44 -2.26 -5.20
C MET A 4 7.64 -1.44 -5.66
N ASN A 5 7.43 -0.61 -6.68
CA ASN A 5 8.38 0.42 -7.11
C ASN A 5 8.03 1.77 -6.50
N TYR A 6 9.03 2.63 -6.29
CA TYR A 6 8.76 4.01 -5.89
C TYR A 6 8.22 4.84 -7.06
N ASP A 7 7.20 5.65 -6.83
CA ASP A 7 6.49 6.42 -7.86
C ASP A 7 6.40 7.90 -7.47
N CYS A 8 7.17 8.74 -8.17
CA CYS A 8 7.24 10.17 -7.93
C CYS A 8 5.90 10.89 -8.18
N ALA A 9 5.02 10.37 -9.04
CA ALA A 9 3.70 10.96 -9.25
C ALA A 9 2.79 10.67 -8.06
N ALA A 10 2.85 9.47 -7.50
CA ALA A 10 2.16 9.14 -6.25
C ALA A 10 2.70 9.95 -5.06
N GLU A 11 4.02 10.15 -4.98
CA GLU A 11 4.66 11.01 -3.97
C GLU A 11 4.16 12.46 -4.08
N THR A 12 4.19 13.02 -5.30
CA THR A 12 3.69 14.37 -5.56
C THR A 12 2.21 14.50 -5.15
N SER A 13 1.39 13.53 -5.55
CA SER A 13 -0.05 13.48 -5.20
C SER A 13 -0.29 13.50 -3.70
N VAL A 14 0.38 12.64 -2.93
CA VAL A 14 0.19 12.57 -1.47
C VAL A 14 0.77 13.78 -0.78
N MET A 15 1.95 14.27 -1.21
CA MET A 15 2.58 15.47 -0.66
C MET A 15 1.65 16.67 -0.79
N SER A 16 1.07 16.91 -1.97
CA SER A 16 0.11 18.00 -2.19
C SER A 16 -1.11 17.89 -1.27
N TRP A 17 -1.56 16.68 -0.94
CA TRP A 17 -2.65 16.51 0.01
C TRP A 17 -2.24 16.83 1.45
N ILE A 18 -1.18 16.20 1.95
CA ILE A 18 -0.79 16.28 3.36
C ILE A 18 -0.17 17.63 3.73
N THR A 19 0.29 18.45 2.77
CA THR A 19 0.73 19.83 3.04
C THR A 19 -0.38 20.73 3.60
N GLN A 20 -1.65 20.34 3.46
CA GLN A 20 -2.78 21.01 4.10
C GLN A 20 -2.80 20.83 5.62
N CYS A 21 -1.97 19.94 6.17
CA CYS A 21 -1.81 19.70 7.60
C CYS A 21 -3.11 19.28 8.31
N GLN A 22 -3.90 18.42 7.66
CA GLN A 22 -5.13 17.86 8.20
C GLN A 22 -5.05 16.34 8.18
N MET A 23 -5.23 15.71 9.35
CA MET A 23 -5.24 14.24 9.49
C MET A 23 -6.59 13.69 9.03
N GLN A 24 -6.81 13.74 7.72
CA GLN A 24 -8.02 13.24 7.08
C GLN A 24 -7.72 12.68 5.69
N PRO A 25 -8.39 11.58 5.29
CA PRO A 25 -8.16 10.99 3.99
C PRO A 25 -8.49 11.93 2.83
N SER A 26 -7.73 11.84 1.74
CA SER A 26 -8.07 12.53 0.50
C SER A 26 -9.32 11.94 -0.15
N PRO A 27 -10.19 12.79 -0.75
CA PRO A 27 -11.36 12.32 -1.49
C PRO A 27 -10.97 11.31 -2.57
N MET A 28 -11.80 10.31 -2.82
CA MET A 28 -11.52 9.34 -3.90
C MET A 28 -11.40 9.99 -5.28
N SER A 29 -12.13 11.10 -5.51
CA SER A 29 -12.02 11.91 -6.73
C SER A 29 -10.64 12.55 -6.89
N TYR A 30 -9.98 12.93 -5.79
CA TYR A 30 -8.61 13.44 -5.79
C TYR A 30 -7.60 12.34 -6.15
N ARG A 31 -7.82 11.12 -5.65
CA ARG A 31 -6.98 9.93 -5.90
C ARG A 31 -7.24 9.25 -7.25
N GLY A 32 -7.97 9.91 -8.15
CA GLY A 32 -8.29 9.37 -9.48
C GLY A 32 -9.04 8.03 -9.44
N LEU A 33 -9.81 7.77 -8.37
CA LEU A 33 -10.51 6.51 -8.08
C LEU A 33 -9.61 5.25 -7.98
N GLY A 34 -8.29 5.39 -8.01
CA GLY A 34 -7.37 4.26 -8.15
C GLY A 34 -6.25 4.19 -7.13
N LEU A 35 -5.90 5.30 -6.46
CA LEU A 35 -4.84 5.27 -5.45
C LEU A 35 -5.39 4.86 -4.07
N GLY A 36 -4.74 3.92 -3.41
CA GLY A 36 -4.88 3.68 -1.98
C GLY A 36 -4.20 4.77 -1.16
N GLU A 37 -4.56 4.91 0.11
CA GLU A 37 -3.96 5.91 0.99
C GLU A 37 -3.82 5.37 2.41
N ASN A 38 -2.63 5.57 2.99
CA ASN A 38 -2.43 5.48 4.43
C ASN A 38 -1.95 6.83 4.94
N LEU A 39 -2.47 7.24 6.09
CA LEU A 39 -2.06 8.44 6.82
C LEU A 39 -1.63 8.07 8.24
N TRP A 40 -0.71 8.83 8.79
CA TRP A 40 -0.24 8.69 10.17
C TRP A 40 0.19 10.05 10.70
N GLN A 41 -0.01 10.29 12.00
CA GLN A 41 0.50 11.48 12.68
C GLN A 41 1.38 11.10 13.86
N GLY A 42 2.41 11.91 14.10
CA GLY A 42 3.33 11.77 15.21
C GLY A 42 3.67 13.10 15.87
N ASP A 43 4.68 13.07 16.74
CA ASP A 43 5.22 14.26 17.38
C ASP A 43 5.66 15.29 16.33
N LYS A 44 5.37 16.58 16.56
CA LYS A 44 5.67 17.65 15.60
C LYS A 44 7.15 17.85 15.29
N ASN A 45 8.03 17.44 16.20
CA ASN A 45 9.48 17.60 16.08
C ASN A 45 10.18 16.28 15.73
N ILE A 46 9.42 15.23 15.42
CA ILE A 46 10.01 13.94 15.02
C ILE A 46 10.84 14.10 13.74
N ASP A 47 11.99 13.43 13.70
CA ASP A 47 12.77 13.32 12.47
C ASP A 47 11.96 12.62 11.36
N LYS A 48 12.15 13.03 10.10
CA LYS A 48 11.36 12.52 8.97
C LYS A 48 11.58 11.03 8.72
N VAL A 49 12.81 10.54 8.87
CA VAL A 49 13.13 9.11 8.70
C VAL A 49 12.49 8.31 9.83
N LYS A 50 12.55 8.84 11.05
CA LYS A 50 11.86 8.22 12.19
C LYS A 50 10.33 8.20 12.01
N ALA A 51 9.73 9.27 11.51
CA ALA A 51 8.31 9.32 11.17
C ALA A 51 7.93 8.27 10.11
N ALA A 52 8.74 8.11 9.07
CA ALA A 52 8.53 7.10 8.04
C ALA A 52 8.58 5.67 8.64
N ASN A 53 9.53 5.40 9.53
CA ASN A 53 9.64 4.10 10.21
C ASN A 53 8.46 3.84 11.17
N GLU A 54 8.06 4.82 11.98
CA GLU A 54 6.96 4.65 12.93
C GLU A 54 5.60 4.54 12.23
N SER A 55 5.36 5.32 11.18
CA SER A 55 4.12 5.25 10.39
C SER A 55 3.95 3.89 9.72
N THR A 56 5.00 3.38 9.05
CA THR A 56 4.97 2.04 8.43
C THR A 56 4.82 0.93 9.46
N ALA A 57 5.51 1.00 10.61
CA ALA A 57 5.31 0.05 11.70
C ALA A 57 3.88 0.08 12.26
N SER A 58 3.30 1.28 12.39
CA SER A 58 1.93 1.47 12.87
C SER A 58 0.90 0.87 11.91
N TRP A 59 1.01 1.16 10.61
CA TRP A 59 0.11 0.61 9.59
C TRP A 59 0.22 -0.91 9.49
N PHE A 60 1.43 -1.46 9.53
CA PHE A 60 1.64 -2.91 9.52
C PHE A 60 1.12 -3.55 10.82
N GLY A 61 1.27 -2.88 11.96
CA GLY A 61 0.77 -3.29 13.26
C GLY A 61 -0.75 -3.49 13.32
N ALA A 62 -1.52 -2.96 12.37
CA ALA A 62 -2.93 -3.27 12.23
C ALA A 62 -3.22 -4.77 12.00
N LEU A 63 -2.24 -5.54 11.51
CA LEU A 63 -2.34 -7.00 11.49
C LEU A 63 -2.48 -7.58 12.89
N GLN A 64 -1.74 -7.07 13.87
CA GLN A 64 -1.79 -7.58 15.23
C GLN A 64 -3.12 -7.24 15.92
N SER A 65 -3.66 -6.04 15.69
CA SER A 65 -4.90 -5.59 16.34
C SER A 65 -6.18 -6.05 15.65
N ALA A 66 -6.17 -6.16 14.32
CA ALA A 66 -7.36 -6.42 13.51
C ALA A 66 -7.24 -7.63 12.57
N GLY A 67 -6.07 -8.28 12.50
CA GLY A 67 -5.82 -9.40 11.60
C GLY A 67 -6.67 -10.63 11.87
N SER A 68 -7.10 -10.84 13.12
CA SER A 68 -8.00 -11.94 13.50
C SER A 68 -9.37 -11.87 12.82
N TYR A 69 -9.74 -10.70 12.25
CA TYR A 69 -10.99 -10.50 11.52
C TYR A 69 -10.84 -10.66 9.99
N ILE A 70 -9.62 -10.84 9.48
CA ILE A 70 -9.37 -11.12 8.06
C ILE A 70 -10.00 -12.48 7.71
N GLY A 71 -10.62 -12.57 6.54
CA GLY A 71 -11.25 -13.81 6.07
C GLY A 71 -10.25 -14.97 6.03
N LYS A 72 -10.72 -16.19 6.33
CA LYS A 72 -9.87 -17.39 6.30
C LYS A 72 -9.25 -17.67 4.92
N ASP A 73 -9.88 -17.15 3.87
CA ASP A 73 -9.44 -17.16 2.48
C ASP A 73 -8.55 -15.96 2.12
N ASN A 74 -8.05 -15.23 3.13
CA ASN A 74 -7.22 -14.03 3.00
C ASN A 74 -7.94 -12.88 2.27
N THR A 75 -9.24 -12.70 2.55
CA THR A 75 -10.05 -11.60 2.03
C THR A 75 -10.22 -10.46 3.04
N LEU A 76 -10.23 -9.22 2.54
CA LEU A 76 -10.58 -8.04 3.34
C LEU A 76 -12.10 -7.97 3.51
N GLY A 77 -12.64 -8.75 4.46
CA GLY A 77 -14.06 -8.76 4.80
C GLY A 77 -14.52 -7.49 5.54
N ILE A 78 -15.84 -7.36 5.69
CA ILE A 78 -16.47 -6.18 6.31
C ILE A 78 -16.02 -5.94 7.75
N TYR A 79 -15.83 -7.00 8.55
CA TYR A 79 -15.35 -6.90 9.92
C TYR A 79 -13.90 -6.40 9.98
N ALA A 80 -12.99 -7.03 9.23
CA ALA A 80 -11.60 -6.57 9.13
C ALA A 80 -11.50 -5.11 8.67
N TYR A 81 -12.31 -4.72 7.69
CA TYR A 81 -12.36 -3.36 7.17
C TYR A 81 -12.73 -2.35 8.26
N TYR A 82 -13.85 -2.55 8.96
CA TYR A 82 -14.32 -1.60 9.99
C TYR A 82 -13.49 -1.64 11.28
N LEU A 83 -12.82 -2.75 11.58
CA LEU A 83 -11.98 -2.89 12.77
C LEU A 83 -10.52 -2.46 12.54
N GLY A 84 -10.20 -1.91 11.37
CA GLY A 84 -8.94 -1.19 11.13
C GLY A 84 -7.85 -1.97 10.42
N ALA A 85 -8.14 -3.11 9.80
CA ALA A 85 -7.13 -3.86 9.02
C ALA A 85 -6.78 -3.19 7.67
N THR A 86 -7.44 -2.10 7.30
CA THR A 86 -7.28 -1.43 6.00
C THR A 86 -5.86 -0.93 5.76
N SER A 87 -5.20 -0.37 6.77
CA SER A 87 -3.83 0.14 6.60
C SER A 87 -2.82 -0.97 6.35
N TYR A 88 -2.93 -2.07 7.10
CA TYR A 88 -2.11 -3.27 6.87
C TYR A 88 -2.38 -3.85 5.48
N THR A 89 -3.65 -4.11 5.15
CA THR A 89 -4.01 -4.77 3.89
C THR A 89 -3.62 -3.95 2.67
N GLN A 90 -3.59 -2.61 2.75
CA GLN A 90 -3.05 -1.77 1.68
C GLN A 90 -1.55 -1.97 1.47
N MET A 91 -0.76 -2.13 2.55
CA MET A 91 0.68 -2.38 2.45
C MET A 91 1.00 -3.73 1.81
N VAL A 92 0.15 -4.74 2.02
CA VAL A 92 0.34 -6.10 1.51
C VAL A 92 -0.62 -6.46 0.37
N TRP A 93 -1.21 -5.47 -0.29
CA TRP A 93 -2.15 -5.71 -1.37
C TRP A 93 -1.42 -6.17 -2.63
N GLN A 94 -1.63 -7.42 -3.07
CA GLN A 94 -0.87 -8.01 -4.18
C GLN A 94 -0.92 -7.23 -5.48
N LYS A 95 -2.04 -6.56 -5.74
CA LYS A 95 -2.24 -5.76 -6.95
C LYS A 95 -1.58 -4.40 -6.90
N THR A 96 -1.06 -3.97 -5.74
CA THR A 96 -0.37 -2.70 -5.61
C THR A 96 1.04 -2.82 -6.19
N LEU A 97 1.34 -1.95 -7.16
CA LEU A 97 2.58 -2.01 -7.95
C LEU A 97 3.56 -0.91 -7.61
N SER A 98 3.06 0.21 -7.10
CA SER A 98 3.91 1.33 -6.73
C SER A 98 3.39 2.10 -5.54
N ILE A 99 4.30 2.85 -4.92
CA ILE A 99 4.05 3.66 -3.74
C ILE A 99 4.81 4.98 -3.85
N GLY A 100 4.21 6.05 -3.34
CA GLY A 100 4.92 7.31 -3.09
C GLY A 100 4.46 7.88 -1.75
N CYS A 101 5.40 8.44 -0.98
CA CYS A 101 5.16 8.82 0.41
C CYS A 101 5.73 10.20 0.73
N GLY A 102 5.11 10.87 1.69
CA GLY A 102 5.48 12.21 2.13
C GLY A 102 5.49 12.35 3.64
N VAL A 103 6.36 13.23 4.14
CA VAL A 103 6.41 13.65 5.55
C VAL A 103 6.42 15.17 5.63
N VAL A 104 5.37 15.74 6.23
CA VAL A 104 5.21 17.19 6.40
C VAL A 104 5.22 17.55 7.89
N PRO A 105 6.12 18.44 8.34
CA PRO A 105 6.03 19.03 9.66
C PRO A 105 4.90 20.06 9.67
N CYS A 106 3.91 19.85 10.52
CA CYS A 106 2.80 20.77 10.77
C CYS A 106 2.96 21.44 12.13
N SER A 107 2.18 22.50 12.41
CA SER A 107 2.32 23.29 13.64
C SER A 107 2.18 22.48 14.94
N ASN A 108 1.39 21.40 14.91
CA ASN A 108 1.04 20.58 16.07
C ASN A 108 1.34 19.07 15.91
N MET A 109 1.77 18.62 14.74
CA MET A 109 2.08 17.21 14.46
C MET A 109 3.06 17.08 13.29
N ALA A 110 3.72 15.94 13.15
CA ALA A 110 4.26 15.54 11.85
C ALA A 110 3.23 14.65 11.16
N LEU A 111 2.86 14.99 9.93
CA LEU A 111 1.90 14.23 9.14
C LEU A 111 2.65 13.42 8.08
N VAL A 112 2.37 12.12 8.06
CA VAL A 112 2.91 11.18 7.07
C VAL A 112 1.76 10.66 6.23
N GLY A 113 1.97 10.59 4.92
CA GLY A 113 1.02 9.98 4.00
C GLY A 113 1.73 9.15 2.94
N CYS A 114 1.11 8.06 2.53
CA CYS A 114 1.53 7.29 1.37
C CYS A 114 0.34 7.07 0.43
N HIS A 115 0.54 7.29 -0.87
CA HIS A 115 -0.37 6.86 -1.92
C HIS A 115 0.16 5.58 -2.57
N TYR A 116 -0.74 4.64 -2.79
CA TYR A 116 -0.45 3.31 -3.33
C TYR A 116 -1.15 3.18 -4.68
N LYS A 117 -0.45 2.82 -5.75
CA LYS A 117 -1.10 2.55 -7.02
C LYS A 117 -1.91 1.27 -6.91
N TYR A 118 -3.24 1.39 -7.05
CA TYR A 118 -4.27 0.40 -6.74
C TYR A 118 -4.57 0.29 -5.26
N MET A 119 -5.79 0.69 -4.90
CA MET A 119 -6.30 0.59 -3.55
C MET A 119 -6.73 -0.84 -3.18
N ASN A 120 -6.67 -1.16 -1.88
CA ASN A 120 -7.40 -2.28 -1.33
C ASN A 120 -8.92 -2.06 -1.44
N MET A 121 -9.67 -3.16 -1.58
CA MET A 121 -11.12 -3.10 -1.76
C MET A 121 -11.81 -4.06 -0.80
N LEU A 122 -12.93 -3.62 -0.23
CA LEU A 122 -13.81 -4.45 0.58
C LEU A 122 -14.26 -5.68 -0.22
N GLY A 123 -14.14 -6.86 0.38
CA GLY A 123 -14.43 -8.15 -0.24
C GLY A 123 -13.34 -8.66 -1.20
N GLY A 124 -12.29 -7.89 -1.45
CA GLY A 124 -11.18 -8.33 -2.30
C GLY A 124 -10.19 -9.24 -1.55
N THR A 125 -9.58 -10.15 -2.30
CA THR A 125 -8.45 -10.96 -1.82
C THR A 125 -7.22 -10.07 -1.63
N ILE A 126 -6.62 -10.13 -0.44
CA ILE A 126 -5.45 -9.32 -0.08
C ILE A 126 -4.24 -9.75 -0.93
N TYR A 127 -3.97 -11.05 -0.93
CA TYR A 127 -3.05 -11.72 -1.83
C TYR A 127 -3.43 -13.20 -1.98
N GLU A 128 -3.08 -13.78 -3.12
CA GLU A 128 -3.19 -15.21 -3.37
C GLU A 128 -2.33 -15.98 -2.36
N MET A 129 -2.96 -16.87 -1.61
CA MET A 129 -2.24 -17.79 -0.73
C MET A 129 -1.54 -18.86 -1.57
N GLY A 130 -0.26 -19.08 -1.28
CA GLY A 130 0.54 -20.07 -2.00
C GLY A 130 2.02 -19.95 -1.64
N ASN A 131 2.83 -20.72 -2.36
CA ASN A 131 4.27 -20.65 -2.21
C ASN A 131 4.81 -19.34 -2.82
N PRO A 132 5.83 -18.72 -2.20
CA PRO A 132 6.56 -17.63 -2.82
C PRO A 132 7.17 -18.04 -4.16
N CYS A 133 7.47 -17.08 -5.02
CA CYS A 133 8.06 -17.39 -6.33
C CYS A 133 9.46 -17.99 -6.15
N THR A 134 9.80 -18.97 -6.99
CA THR A 134 11.13 -19.56 -7.10
C THR A 134 11.66 -19.50 -8.53
N THR A 135 10.76 -19.32 -9.49
CA THR A 135 11.00 -19.15 -10.92
C THR A 135 10.16 -18.00 -11.45
N ASP A 136 10.53 -17.46 -12.62
CA ASP A 136 9.78 -16.38 -13.27
C ASP A 136 8.35 -16.80 -13.65
N ALA A 137 8.15 -18.09 -13.92
CA ALA A 137 6.84 -18.64 -14.24
C ALA A 137 5.84 -18.53 -13.07
N ASP A 138 6.34 -18.54 -11.83
CA ASP A 138 5.51 -18.43 -10.61
C ASP A 138 4.86 -17.05 -10.47
N CYS A 139 5.39 -16.02 -11.16
CA CYS A 139 4.91 -14.65 -11.03
C CYS A 139 3.62 -14.33 -11.79
N LYS A 140 3.09 -15.26 -12.59
CA LYS A 140 1.78 -15.17 -13.29
C LYS A 140 1.51 -13.83 -13.99
N CYS A 141 2.55 -13.14 -14.48
CA CYS A 141 2.43 -11.94 -15.31
C CYS A 141 3.42 -11.94 -16.46
N ILE A 142 3.14 -11.12 -17.49
CA ILE A 142 3.97 -11.04 -18.69
C ILE A 142 5.24 -10.25 -18.39
N GLY A 143 6.40 -10.87 -18.62
CA GLY A 143 7.71 -10.21 -18.43
C GLY A 143 8.15 -10.07 -16.97
N CYS A 144 7.42 -10.66 -16.02
CA CYS A 144 7.80 -10.65 -14.62
C CYS A 144 8.96 -11.58 -14.32
N VAL A 145 9.84 -11.14 -13.42
CA VAL A 145 10.99 -11.90 -12.95
C VAL A 145 10.84 -12.16 -11.46
N CYS A 146 11.18 -13.37 -11.01
CA CYS A 146 11.22 -13.65 -9.59
C CYS A 146 12.54 -13.17 -8.97
N SER A 147 12.45 -12.22 -8.03
CA SER A 147 13.54 -11.92 -7.10
C SER A 147 13.61 -13.06 -6.08
N LYS A 148 14.51 -14.03 -6.31
CA LYS A 148 14.58 -15.25 -5.48
C LYS A 148 14.95 -14.96 -4.02
N ASP A 149 15.82 -13.99 -3.80
CA ASP A 149 16.30 -13.63 -2.46
C ASP A 149 15.20 -12.98 -1.61
N GLU A 150 14.29 -12.24 -2.24
CA GLU A 150 13.17 -11.57 -1.58
C GLU A 150 11.86 -12.36 -1.70
N ALA A 151 11.83 -13.35 -2.59
CA ALA A 151 10.66 -14.11 -3.01
C ALA A 151 9.49 -13.23 -3.50
N LEU A 152 9.82 -12.13 -4.20
CA LEU A 152 8.89 -11.17 -4.76
C LEU A 152 9.00 -11.09 -6.28
N CYS A 153 7.87 -10.83 -6.93
CA CYS A 153 7.79 -10.68 -8.37
C CYS A 153 8.11 -9.24 -8.79
N LEU A 154 9.19 -9.08 -9.55
CA LEU A 154 9.57 -7.83 -10.18
C LEU A 154 8.69 -7.62 -11.40
N VAL A 155 7.86 -6.57 -11.33
CA VAL A 155 6.91 -6.21 -12.38
C VAL A 155 7.52 -5.12 -13.26
N PRO A 156 7.69 -5.34 -14.57
CA PRO A 156 8.14 -4.31 -15.50
C PRO A 156 7.34 -3.00 -15.44
N PRO A 157 7.95 -1.86 -15.79
CA PRO A 157 7.29 -0.56 -15.84
C PRO A 157 5.99 -0.62 -16.66
N GLN A 158 4.90 -0.12 -16.09
CA GLN A 158 3.56 -0.24 -16.64
C GLN A 158 3.34 0.83 -17.73
N THR A 159 3.39 0.44 -19.00
CA THR A 159 3.00 1.31 -20.14
C THR A 159 1.52 1.20 -20.52
N GLU A 160 0.77 0.25 -19.94
CA GLU A 160 -0.64 -0.06 -20.27
C GLU A 160 -1.51 -0.39 -19.03
N SER A 161 -2.82 -0.58 -19.22
CA SER A 161 -3.82 -0.85 -18.17
C SER A 161 -3.70 -2.25 -17.54
N GLN A 162 -4.03 -2.40 -16.25
CA GLN A 162 -3.82 -3.64 -15.45
C GLN A 162 -4.32 -4.96 -16.07
N ASN A 163 -5.42 -4.94 -16.81
CA ASN A 163 -6.09 -6.18 -17.24
C ASN A 163 -5.36 -6.92 -18.37
N SER A 164 -4.43 -6.27 -19.08
CA SER A 164 -3.62 -6.94 -20.11
C SER A 164 -2.38 -7.65 -19.54
N TYR A 165 -2.09 -7.48 -18.25
CA TYR A 165 -0.78 -7.79 -17.67
C TYR A 165 -0.71 -9.12 -16.90
N TRP A 166 -1.78 -9.43 -16.18
CA TRP A 166 -1.88 -10.63 -15.36
C TRP A 166 -2.36 -11.81 -16.22
N LYS A 167 -1.69 -12.95 -16.11
CA LYS A 167 -2.16 -14.19 -16.75
C LYS A 167 -3.27 -14.77 -15.89
N ASN A 168 -4.37 -15.15 -16.54
CA ASN A 168 -5.48 -15.88 -15.91
C ASN A 168 -5.01 -17.19 -15.28
#